data_AF-A0A7J9KVH7-F1
#
_entry.id   AF-A0A7J9KVH7-F1
#
_cell.length_a   1.000
_cell.length_b   1.000
_cell.length_c   1.000
_cell.angle_alpha   90.00
_cell.angle_beta   90.00
_cell.angle_gamma   90.00
#
_symmetry.space_group_name_H-M   'P 1'
#
loop_
_entity.id
_entity.type
_entity.pdbx_description
1 polymer ?
#
loop_
_entity_poly.entity_id
_entity_poly.type
_entity_poly.pdbx_seq_one_letter_code
_entity_poly.pdbx_strand_id
1 'polypeptide(L)'
;MERVLKGLPWTFNNHMLLLNKLGRGEDPLKVPLIFTPFWVQIHDVPIGLFSGKLAIQLGNFIGVFLEYDTSNLGKKNHNYMRVRVQIDVRKPLKRKKRKKEKGKEDGWKIGLWDQVIGTEI
;
A
#
# COMPACT_ATOMS: atom_id res chain seq x y z
N MET A 1 22.42 1.74 0.27
CA MET A 1 21.34 2.75 0.11
C MET A 1 20.03 2.12 -0.38
N GLU A 2 20.04 1.33 -1.45
CA GLU A 2 18.81 0.77 -2.04
C GLU A 2 18.00 -0.14 -1.10
N ARG A 3 18.68 -0.94 -0.26
CA ARG A 3 18.06 -1.78 0.77
C ARG A 3 17.24 -0.98 1.78
N VAL A 4 17.70 0.21 2.18
CA VAL A 4 16.99 1.08 3.14
C VAL A 4 15.70 1.60 2.52
N LEU A 5 15.75 2.07 1.26
CA LEU A 5 14.55 2.59 0.59
C LEU A 5 13.55 1.47 0.24
N LYS A 6 14.03 0.28 -0.12
CA LYS A 6 13.18 -0.89 -0.40
C LYS A 6 12.52 -1.48 0.85
N GLY A 7 13.12 -1.34 2.02
CA GLY A 7 12.57 -1.83 3.30
C GLY A 7 11.53 -0.91 3.96
N LEU A 8 11.29 0.28 3.41
CA LEU A 8 10.27 1.20 3.92
C LEU A 8 8.87 0.54 3.91
N PRO A 9 8.08 0.72 4.98
CA PRO A 9 8.29 1.68 6.09
C PRO A 9 9.22 1.13 7.18
N TRP A 10 10.00 2.01 7.82
CA TRP A 10 10.80 1.65 8.99
C TRP A 10 10.13 2.11 10.27
N THR A 11 10.29 1.33 11.33
CA THR A 11 9.86 1.68 12.69
C THR A 11 11.04 1.65 13.64
N PHE A 12 11.11 2.61 14.55
CA PHE A 12 12.06 2.67 15.65
C PHE A 12 11.32 3.07 16.93
N ASN A 13 11.43 2.27 18.00
CA ASN A 13 10.70 2.47 19.26
C ASN A 13 9.18 2.67 19.04
N ASN A 14 8.55 1.84 18.21
CA ASN A 14 7.13 1.97 17.82
C ASN A 14 6.75 3.28 17.11
N HIS A 15 7.72 4.12 16.75
CA HIS A 15 7.50 5.31 15.94
C HIS A 15 7.92 5.04 14.50
N MET A 16 7.08 5.45 13.54
CA MET A 16 7.39 5.34 12.13
C MET A 16 8.42 6.40 11.71
N LEU A 17 9.43 5.97 10.97
CA LEU A 17 10.44 6.85 10.39
C LEU A 17 10.08 7.18 8.93
N LEU A 18 10.03 8.48 8.64
CA LEU A 18 9.83 8.99 7.29
C LEU A 18 11.18 9.35 6.68
N LEU A 19 11.53 8.63 5.62
CA LEU A 19 12.78 8.82 4.91
C LEU A 19 12.48 9.29 3.49
N ASN A 20 13.24 10.28 3.02
CA ASN A 20 13.25 10.67 1.62
C ASN A 20 14.69 10.72 1.11
N LYS A 21 14.88 10.31 -0.15
CA LYS A 21 16.18 10.41 -0.81
C LYS A 21 16.34 11.83 -1.33
N LEU A 22 17.33 12.55 -0.82
CA LEU A 22 17.66 13.89 -1.31
C LEU A 22 18.23 13.83 -2.73
N GLY A 23 17.65 14.63 -3.62
CA GLY A 23 18.18 14.91 -4.95
C GLY A 23 19.40 15.83 -4.90
N ARG A 24 20.17 15.84 -5.98
CA ARG A 24 21.36 16.70 -6.09
C ARG A 24 20.92 18.17 -6.12
N GLY A 25 21.42 18.96 -5.17
CA GLY A 25 21.08 20.39 -5.05
C GLY A 25 19.75 20.68 -4.35
N GLU A 26 19.07 19.65 -3.82
CA GLU A 26 17.91 19.88 -2.95
C GLU A 26 18.35 20.35 -1.57
N ASP A 27 17.63 21.32 -1.02
CA ASP A 27 17.79 21.77 0.35
C ASP A 27 17.07 20.80 1.29
N PRO A 28 17.78 20.09 2.19
CA PRO A 28 17.17 19.12 3.10
C PRO A 28 16.05 19.70 3.95
N LEU A 29 16.09 21.00 4.27
CA LEU A 29 15.11 21.68 5.10
C LEU A 29 13.80 21.98 4.35
N LYS A 30 13.82 21.93 3.02
CA LYS A 30 12.66 22.21 2.16
C LYS A 30 11.97 20.95 1.63
N VAL A 31 12.56 19.78 1.84
CA VAL A 31 12.02 18.52 1.34
C VAL A 31 10.93 18.01 2.30
N PRO A 32 9.68 17.86 1.84
CA PRO A 32 8.58 17.45 2.71
C PRO A 32 8.64 15.96 3.03
N LEU A 33 8.85 15.61 4.31
CA LEU A 33 8.82 14.24 4.83
C LEU A 33 7.39 13.85 5.20
N ILE A 34 6.53 13.69 4.20
CA ILE A 34 5.08 13.44 4.39
C ILE A 34 4.59 12.19 3.65
N PHE A 35 5.47 11.55 2.88
CA PHE A 35 5.14 10.37 2.10
C PHE A 35 6.00 9.19 2.54
N THR A 36 5.40 8.00 2.56
CA THR A 36 6.15 6.76 2.77
C THR A 36 5.47 5.60 2.05
N PRO A 37 6.23 4.67 1.43
CA PRO A 37 5.67 3.51 0.78
C PRO A 37 5.25 2.45 1.81
N PHE A 38 4.07 1.88 1.61
CA PHE A 38 3.53 0.79 2.40
C PHE A 38 3.14 -0.37 1.52
N TRP A 39 3.40 -1.58 1.99
CA TRP A 39 2.71 -2.76 1.49
C TRP A 39 1.33 -2.86 2.13
N VAL A 40 0.31 -3.03 1.31
CA VAL A 40 -1.09 -3.11 1.71
C VAL A 40 -1.68 -4.39 1.14
N GLN A 41 -2.36 -5.14 1.99
CA GLN A 41 -3.16 -6.29 1.60
C GLN A 41 -4.59 -5.87 1.36
N ILE A 42 -5.15 -6.39 0.27
CA ILE A 42 -6.52 -6.18 -0.15
C ILE A 42 -7.20 -7.53 -0.14
N HIS A 43 -8.09 -7.71 0.83
CA HIS A 43 -8.88 -8.92 1.03
C HIS A 43 -10.22 -8.84 0.30
N ASP A 44 -10.93 -9.98 0.27
CA ASP A 44 -12.29 -10.14 -0.25
C ASP A 44 -12.47 -9.74 -1.72
N VAL A 45 -11.39 -9.74 -2.49
CA VAL A 45 -11.46 -9.66 -3.94
C VAL A 45 -11.70 -11.08 -4.47
N PRO A 46 -12.69 -11.31 -5.34
CA PRO A 46 -12.84 -12.61 -5.99
C PRO A 46 -11.57 -13.00 -6.76
N ILE A 47 -11.09 -14.23 -6.58
CA ILE A 47 -9.82 -14.71 -7.18
C ILE A 47 -9.80 -14.49 -8.72
N GLY A 48 -10.93 -14.68 -9.40
CA GLY A 48 -11.04 -14.45 -10.85
C GLY A 48 -10.92 -12.98 -11.29
N LEU A 49 -10.91 -12.02 -10.36
CA LEU A 49 -10.76 -10.59 -10.62
C LEU A 49 -9.35 -10.06 -10.30
N PHE A 50 -8.44 -10.90 -9.83
CA PHE A 50 -7.06 -10.52 -9.52
C PHE A 50 -6.37 -10.16 -10.83
N SER A 51 -6.19 -8.86 -11.06
CA SER A 51 -5.57 -8.33 -12.27
C SER A 51 -4.72 -7.12 -11.93
N GLY A 52 -3.64 -6.91 -12.70
CA GLY A 52 -2.80 -5.71 -12.54
C GLY A 52 -3.61 -4.41 -12.71
N LYS A 53 -4.62 -4.42 -13.59
CA LYS A 53 -5.54 -3.27 -13.75
C LYS A 53 -6.32 -2.97 -12.47
N LEU A 54 -6.85 -4.00 -11.80
CA LEU A 54 -7.53 -3.83 -10.52
C LEU A 54 -6.55 -3.39 -9.42
N ALA A 55 -5.33 -3.96 -9.39
CA ALA A 55 -4.28 -3.57 -8.46
C ALA A 55 -3.94 -2.08 -8.54
N ILE A 56 -3.76 -1.56 -9.76
CA ILE A 56 -3.50 -0.14 -10.00
C ILE A 56 -4.69 0.72 -9.53
N GLN A 57 -5.91 0.33 -9.88
CA GLN A 57 -7.12 1.07 -9.48
C GLN A 57 -7.31 1.12 -7.96
N LEU A 58 -7.06 0.01 -7.27
CA LEU A 58 -7.21 -0.07 -5.82
C LEU A 58 -6.03 0.61 -5.10
N GLY A 59 -4.81 0.44 -5.60
CA GLY A 59 -3.63 1.13 -5.09
C GLY A 59 -3.79 2.64 -5.17
N ASN A 60 -4.21 3.17 -6.32
CA ASN A 60 -4.49 4.59 -6.53
C ASN A 60 -5.67 5.13 -5.70
N PHE A 61 -6.57 4.24 -5.28
CA PHE A 61 -7.61 4.62 -4.33
C PHE A 61 -7.06 4.82 -2.91
N ILE A 62 -6.07 4.02 -2.50
CA ILE A 62 -5.46 4.07 -1.17
C ILE A 62 -4.45 5.23 -1.08
N GLY A 63 -3.52 5.30 -2.04
CA GLY A 63 -2.43 6.27 -2.13
C GLY A 63 -1.97 6.40 -3.58
N VAL A 64 -0.68 6.65 -3.83
CA VAL A 64 -0.11 6.54 -5.18
C VAL A 64 0.39 5.11 -5.37
N PHE A 65 -0.12 4.39 -6.38
CA PHE A 65 0.33 3.02 -6.67
C PHE A 65 1.82 3.00 -7.07
N LEU A 66 2.58 2.07 -6.50
CA LEU A 66 3.99 1.86 -6.82
C LEU A 66 4.22 0.51 -7.50
N GLU A 67 3.79 -0.58 -6.86
CA GLU A 67 4.00 -1.93 -7.39
C GLU A 67 2.91 -2.90 -6.94
N TYR A 68 2.77 -3.98 -7.70
CA TYR A 68 1.85 -5.08 -7.41
C TYR A 68 2.67 -6.35 -7.24
N ASP A 69 2.43 -7.08 -6.16
CA ASP A 69 3.10 -8.35 -5.88
C ASP A 69 2.53 -9.48 -6.74
N THR A 70 3.28 -9.85 -7.79
CA THR A 70 2.91 -10.95 -8.69
C THR A 70 3.30 -12.33 -8.14
N SER A 71 4.11 -12.41 -7.09
CA SER A 71 4.66 -13.67 -6.55
C SER A 71 3.61 -14.57 -5.87
N ASN A 72 2.41 -14.03 -5.64
CA ASN A 72 1.29 -14.70 -4.99
C ASN A 72 0.16 -15.11 -5.94
N LEU A 73 0.26 -14.78 -7.24
CA LEU A 73 -0.73 -15.18 -8.24
C LEU A 73 -0.79 -16.72 -8.35
N GLY A 74 -1.95 -17.31 -8.04
CA GLY A 74 -2.22 -18.74 -8.25
C GLY A 74 -1.86 -19.68 -7.09
N LYS A 75 -1.36 -19.18 -5.96
CA LYS A 75 -1.17 -20.01 -4.76
C LYS A 75 -2.50 -20.20 -4.04
N LYS A 76 -2.94 -21.46 -3.86
CA LYS A 76 -4.21 -21.87 -3.23
C LYS A 76 -4.48 -21.26 -1.83
N ASN A 77 -3.46 -20.73 -1.15
CA ASN A 77 -3.54 -20.32 0.26
C ASN A 77 -3.51 -18.80 0.48
N HIS A 78 -3.54 -17.97 -0.57
CA HIS A 78 -3.50 -16.51 -0.43
C HIS A 78 -4.79 -15.88 -0.98
N ASN A 79 -5.74 -15.59 -0.10
CA ASN A 79 -7.03 -14.96 -0.46
C ASN A 79 -6.96 -13.41 -0.48
N TYR A 80 -5.80 -12.85 -0.85
CA TYR A 80 -5.60 -11.41 -0.89
C TYR A 80 -4.66 -10.98 -2.01
N MET A 81 -4.84 -9.74 -2.45
CA MET A 81 -3.95 -9.05 -3.37
C MET A 81 -3.03 -8.13 -2.58
N ARG A 82 -1.72 -8.14 -2.83
CA ARG A 82 -0.76 -7.26 -2.14
C ARG A 82 -0.24 -6.18 -3.09
N VAL A 83 -0.43 -4.92 -2.72
CA VAL A 83 0.01 -3.75 -3.49
C VAL A 83 0.89 -2.87 -2.65
N ARG A 84 1.88 -2.24 -3.25
CA ARG A 84 2.68 -1.21 -2.62
C ARG A 84 2.17 0.15 -3.06
N VAL A 85 1.96 1.02 -2.09
CA VAL A 85 1.39 2.36 -2.30
C VAL A 85 2.17 3.39 -1.51
N GLN A 86 2.42 4.55 -2.09
CA GLN A 86 2.94 5.71 -1.38
C GLN A 86 1.76 6.44 -0.70
N ILE A 87 1.82 6.55 0.63
CA ILE A 87 0.76 7.13 1.45
C ILE A 87 1.19 8.52 1.93
N ASP A 88 0.28 9.49 1.89
CA ASP A 88 0.40 10.78 2.56
C ASP A 88 0.03 10.60 4.04
N VAL A 89 1.01 10.68 4.94
CA VAL A 89 0.80 10.41 6.37
C VAL A 89 -0.01 11.48 7.09
N ARG A 90 -0.25 12.62 6.45
CA ARG A 90 -1.10 13.69 7.00
C ARG A 90 -2.58 13.37 6.86
N LYS A 91 -2.93 12.36 6.04
CA LYS A 91 -4.31 11.94 5.81
C LYS A 91 -4.58 10.66 6.61
N PRO A 92 -5.80 10.50 7.18
CA PRO A 92 -6.17 9.27 7.84
C PRO A 92 -6.12 8.11 6.85
N LEU A 93 -5.66 6.95 7.32
CA LEU A 93 -5.67 5.73 6.52
C LEU A 93 -7.11 5.36 6.16
N LYS A 94 -7.35 5.14 4.87
CA LYS A 94 -8.64 4.63 4.39
C LYS A 94 -8.79 3.21 4.94
N ARG A 95 -9.93 2.88 5.54
CA ARG A 95 -10.15 1.56 6.17
C ARG A 95 -10.97 0.62 5.30
N LYS A 96 -11.97 1.15 4.59
CA LYS A 96 -12.91 0.37 3.77
C LYS A 96 -13.31 1.09 2.49
N LYS A 97 -13.41 0.35 1.39
CA LYS A 97 -14.12 0.76 0.17
C LYS A 97 -15.21 -0.25 -0.11
N ARG A 98 -16.42 0.22 -0.43
CA ARG A 98 -17.50 -0.61 -0.94
C ARG A 98 -17.66 -0.33 -2.43
N LYS A 99 -17.62 -1.37 -3.27
CA LYS A 99 -17.98 -1.25 -4.69
C LYS A 99 -19.36 -1.83 -4.88
N LYS A 100 -20.37 -1.00 -5.18
CA LYS A 100 -21.69 -1.49 -5.57
C LYS A 100 -21.60 -2.10 -6.96
N GLU A 101 -21.95 -3.37 -7.10
CA GLU A 101 -22.14 -4.03 -8.40
C GLU A 101 -23.60 -3.83 -8.80
N LYS A 102 -23.89 -3.49 -10.06
CA LYS A 102 -25.27 -3.29 -10.52
C LYS A 102 -26.02 -4.63 -10.40
N GLY A 103 -27.01 -4.72 -9.51
CA GLY A 103 -27.86 -5.89 -9.33
C GLY A 103 -27.58 -6.78 -8.11
N LYS A 104 -26.58 -6.45 -7.27
CA LYS A 104 -26.35 -7.13 -5.98
C LYS A 104 -26.24 -6.10 -4.86
N GLU A 105 -27.00 -6.28 -3.77
CA GLU A 105 -27.01 -5.35 -2.63
C GLU A 105 -25.67 -5.32 -1.88
N ASP A 106 -24.92 -6.43 -1.91
CA ASP A 106 -23.66 -6.57 -1.20
C ASP A 106 -22.45 -6.49 -2.14
N GLY A 107 -21.92 -5.27 -2.24
CA GLY A 107 -20.62 -5.00 -2.83
C GLY A 107 -19.45 -5.50 -1.97
N TRP A 108 -18.36 -5.95 -2.61
CA TRP A 108 -17.14 -6.37 -1.94
C TRP A 108 -16.53 -5.24 -1.10
N LYS A 109 -16.00 -5.59 0.09
CA LYS A 109 -15.37 -4.67 1.04
C LYS A 109 -13.86 -4.81 0.94
N ILE A 110 -13.15 -3.71 0.71
CA ILE A 110 -11.69 -3.70 0.87
C ILE A 110 -11.39 -3.58 2.36
N GLY A 111 -10.94 -4.63 3.03
CA GLY A 111 -10.37 -4.53 4.38
C GLY A 111 -8.93 -4.04 4.31
N LEU A 112 -8.65 -2.86 4.86
CA LEU A 112 -7.30 -2.25 4.92
C LEU A 112 -6.68 -2.40 6.32
N TRP A 113 -6.75 -3.60 6.90
CA TRP A 113 -6.13 -4.02 8.18
C TRP A 113 -5.91 -5.53 8.02
N ASP A 114 -4.68 -6.04 7.96
CA ASP A 114 -3.94 -6.46 9.17
C ASP A 114 -2.41 -6.53 8.99
N GLN A 115 -1.83 -6.02 7.90
CA GLN A 115 -0.40 -6.24 7.62
C GLN A 115 0.30 -5.03 6.98
N VAL A 116 0.15 -3.85 7.58
CA VAL A 116 1.13 -2.78 7.44
C VAL A 116 2.37 -3.21 8.23
N ILE A 117 3.17 -4.10 7.62
CA ILE A 117 4.41 -4.58 8.23
C ILE A 117 5.45 -3.49 7.99
N GLY A 118 5.71 -2.70 9.02
CA GLY A 118 6.97 -1.95 9.11
C GLY A 118 8.10 -2.94 9.31
N THR A 119 9.22 -2.71 8.64
CA THR A 119 10.45 -3.43 8.97
C THR A 119 11.06 -2.70 10.17
N GLU A 120 11.36 -3.40 11.26
CA GLU A 120 12.06 -2.81 12.40
C GLU A 120 13.56 -2.68 12.06
N ILE A 121 14.19 -1.57 12.47
CA ILE A 121 15.64 -1.34 12.32
C ILE A 121 16.37 -1.65 13.62
#